data_AF-A0A5J5KVT8-F1
#
_entry.id   AF-A0A5J5KVT8-F1
#
_cell.length_a   1.000
_cell.length_b   1.000
_cell.length_c   1.000
_cell.angle_alpha   90.00
_cell.angle_beta   90.00
_cell.angle_gamma   90.00
#
_symmetry.space_group_name_H-M   'P 1'
#
loop_
_entity.id
_entity.type
_entity.pdbx_description
1 polymer ?
#
loop_
_entity_poly.entity_id
_entity_poly.type
_entity_poly.pdbx_seq_one_letter_code
_entity_poly.pdbx_strand_id
1 'polypeptide(L)'
;MSSTFMQAANAAGIVKLPSIWGYETIPGTPGRPAEYAKGTPREGFLAHMLRLGWITRDEQRTYEVSELGLALLRGHEAPHEDEYDVLVLGGEDKALDYSRAIDHIAERGQAMIVDAYLDVQQISDLLQYTSVNKFLVTNKPREDRRRLKLGVYLKTWKRANGDTDKELRMASLHDRWIVGDTDFHILGASLNGIGKYATTLCKVQGSAERELRAEAQSLWDTASVIVEANPVTGPGPTSAP
;
A
#
# COMPACT_ATOMS: atom_id res chain seq x y z
N MET A 1 -19.78 43.57 -33.58
CA MET A 1 -19.40 42.14 -33.50
C MET A 1 -18.75 41.92 -32.13
N SER A 2 -19.45 42.24 -31.04
CA SER A 2 -20.23 41.31 -30.18
C SER A 2 -19.44 40.03 -29.88
N SER A 3 -18.76 39.90 -28.74
CA SER A 3 -19.32 39.77 -27.37
C SER A 3 -20.36 38.65 -27.27
N THR A 4 -19.94 37.40 -27.48
CA THR A 4 -20.77 36.23 -27.10
C THR A 4 -19.92 34.99 -26.79
N PHE A 5 -18.91 35.11 -25.93
CA PHE A 5 -18.24 33.92 -25.34
C PHE A 5 -18.68 33.62 -23.90
N MET A 6 -19.72 34.30 -23.41
CA MET A 6 -20.06 34.31 -21.98
C MET A 6 -21.57 34.43 -21.67
N GLN A 7 -22.47 33.89 -22.50
CA GLN A 7 -23.87 33.78 -22.09
C GLN A 7 -24.65 32.76 -22.92
N ALA A 8 -24.68 31.51 -22.43
CA ALA A 8 -25.86 30.63 -22.46
C ALA A 8 -25.55 29.32 -21.70
N ALA A 9 -25.14 29.45 -20.44
CA ALA A 9 -25.45 28.42 -19.46
C ALA A 9 -26.84 28.76 -18.92
N ASN A 10 -27.87 28.02 -19.34
CA ASN A 10 -29.18 27.80 -18.69
C ASN A 10 -30.09 27.13 -19.74
N ALA A 11 -30.69 25.96 -19.54
CA ALA A 11 -30.94 25.15 -18.36
C ALA A 11 -30.94 23.66 -18.76
N ALA A 12 -30.62 22.78 -17.81
CA ALA A 12 -30.32 21.35 -17.98
C ALA A 12 -28.89 21.08 -18.50
N GLY A 13 -27.94 21.00 -17.58
CA GLY A 13 -26.51 20.76 -17.83
C GLY A 13 -26.20 19.44 -18.53
N ILE A 14 -26.45 19.39 -19.84
CA ILE A 14 -25.96 18.35 -20.75
C ILE A 14 -25.08 19.06 -21.76
N VAL A 15 -23.76 18.96 -21.57
CA VAL A 15 -22.79 19.27 -22.62
C VAL A 15 -22.94 18.17 -23.67
N LYS A 16 -23.68 18.42 -24.75
CA LYS A 16 -23.73 17.52 -25.90
C LYS A 16 -22.39 17.59 -26.63
N LEU A 17 -21.53 16.59 -26.38
CA LEU A 17 -20.42 16.33 -27.27
C LEU A 17 -20.97 15.87 -28.64
N PRO A 18 -20.43 16.35 -29.77
CA PRO A 18 -20.86 15.90 -31.08
C PRO A 18 -20.65 14.38 -31.21
N SER A 19 -21.67 13.68 -31.70
CA SER A 19 -21.74 12.23 -31.88
C SER A 19 -20.88 11.74 -33.04
N ILE A 20 -19.61 12.14 -33.07
CA ILE A 20 -18.62 11.69 -34.08
C ILE A 20 -17.96 10.35 -33.71
N TRP A 21 -18.29 9.79 -32.54
CA TRP A 21 -17.78 8.50 -32.10
C TRP A 21 -18.94 7.53 -31.86
N GLY A 22 -19.26 6.74 -32.89
CA GLY A 22 -20.20 5.63 -32.78
C GLY A 22 -19.55 4.50 -32.00
N TYR A 23 -19.90 4.35 -30.72
CA TYR A 23 -19.56 3.17 -29.92
C TYR A 23 -20.84 2.34 -29.73
N GLU A 24 -20.86 1.10 -30.22
CA GLU A 24 -22.05 0.25 -30.11
C GLU A 24 -22.04 -0.67 -28.87
N THR A 25 -20.87 -1.11 -28.36
CA THR A 25 -20.80 -1.89 -27.11
C THR A 25 -19.49 -1.70 -26.35
N ILE A 26 -19.60 -1.37 -25.06
CA ILE A 26 -18.48 -1.43 -24.10
C ILE A 26 -18.44 -2.87 -23.56
N PRO A 27 -17.34 -3.62 -23.67
CA PRO A 27 -17.28 -4.98 -23.17
C PRO A 27 -17.39 -5.01 -21.64
N GLY A 28 -18.33 -5.79 -21.11
CA GLY A 28 -18.58 -5.94 -19.67
C GLY A 28 -17.50 -6.71 -18.89
N THR A 29 -16.35 -7.00 -19.51
CA THR A 29 -15.20 -7.66 -18.86
C THR A 29 -13.93 -6.87 -19.18
N PRO A 30 -13.18 -6.39 -18.18
CA PRO A 30 -11.93 -5.68 -18.39
C PRO A 30 -10.96 -6.51 -19.25
N GLY A 31 -10.26 -5.86 -20.19
CA GLY A 31 -9.22 -6.48 -21.01
C GLY A 31 -9.66 -7.13 -22.32
N ARG A 32 -10.96 -7.19 -22.65
CA ARG A 32 -11.38 -7.53 -24.01
C ARG A 32 -11.35 -6.29 -24.92
N PRO A 33 -10.73 -6.35 -26.11
CA PRO A 33 -10.74 -5.21 -27.01
C PRO A 33 -12.15 -4.86 -27.43
N ALA A 34 -12.48 -3.55 -27.46
CA ALA A 34 -13.80 -3.12 -27.88
C ALA A 34 -14.00 -3.40 -29.39
N GLU A 35 -15.24 -3.71 -29.76
CA GLU A 35 -15.67 -3.83 -31.15
C GLU A 35 -16.34 -2.52 -31.54
N TYR A 36 -15.66 -1.75 -32.39
CA TYR A 36 -16.07 -0.37 -32.70
C TYR A 36 -17.05 -0.27 -33.87
N ALA A 37 -17.22 -1.34 -34.65
CA ALA A 37 -18.23 -1.47 -35.69
C ALA A 37 -18.48 -2.95 -36.03
N LYS A 38 -19.74 -3.33 -36.25
CA LYS A 38 -20.14 -4.69 -36.61
C LYS A 38 -19.40 -5.20 -37.85
N GLY A 39 -18.64 -6.29 -37.69
CA GLY A 39 -17.91 -6.94 -38.79
C GLY A 39 -16.51 -6.37 -39.07
N THR A 40 -16.01 -5.45 -38.23
CA THR A 40 -14.60 -5.06 -38.25
C THR A 40 -13.76 -5.98 -37.36
N PRO A 41 -12.49 -6.25 -37.71
CA PRO A 41 -11.62 -7.04 -36.85
C PRO A 41 -11.44 -6.34 -35.50
N ARG A 42 -11.43 -7.10 -34.41
CA ARG A 42 -11.14 -6.57 -33.07
C ARG A 42 -9.80 -5.84 -33.08
N GLU A 43 -9.79 -4.62 -32.59
CA GLU A 43 -8.56 -3.83 -32.45
C GLU A 43 -7.60 -4.60 -31.51
N GLY A 44 -6.34 -4.77 -31.91
CA GLY A 44 -5.34 -5.36 -31.02
C GLY A 44 -5.04 -4.42 -29.85
N PHE A 45 -4.70 -4.96 -28.68
CA PHE A 45 -4.44 -4.14 -27.48
C PHE A 45 -3.41 -3.02 -27.72
N LEU A 46 -2.30 -3.30 -28.40
CA LEU A 46 -1.29 -2.29 -28.71
C LEU A 46 -1.77 -1.25 -29.73
N ALA A 47 -2.58 -1.65 -30.71
CA ALA A 47 -3.18 -0.71 -31.67
C ALA A 47 -4.14 0.24 -30.95
N HIS A 48 -4.88 -0.28 -29.98
CA HIS A 48 -5.76 0.49 -29.13
C HIS A 48 -5.01 1.54 -28.29
N MET A 49 -3.94 1.12 -27.61
CA MET A 49 -3.09 2.02 -26.80
C MET A 49 -2.41 3.10 -27.65
N LEU A 50 -1.96 2.77 -28.87
CA LEU A 50 -1.43 3.74 -29.83
C LEU A 50 -2.49 4.75 -30.26
N ARG A 51 -3.72 4.30 -30.57
CA ARG A 51 -4.81 5.16 -31.02
C ARG A 51 -5.29 6.11 -29.92
N LEU A 52 -5.33 5.63 -28.67
CA LEU A 52 -5.62 6.48 -27.52
C LEU A 52 -4.49 7.48 -27.22
N GLY A 53 -3.34 7.33 -27.89
CA GLY A 53 -2.16 8.16 -27.69
C GLY A 53 -1.50 7.91 -26.35
N TRP A 54 -1.71 6.74 -25.72
CA TRP A 54 -1.12 6.38 -24.42
C TRP A 54 0.29 5.82 -24.58
N ILE A 55 0.56 5.18 -25.71
CA ILE A 55 1.90 4.75 -26.10
C ILE A 55 2.22 5.36 -27.47
N THR A 56 3.51 5.51 -27.76
CA THR A 56 4.03 5.82 -29.09
C THR A 56 4.87 4.65 -29.58
N ARG A 57 5.20 4.66 -30.86
CA ARG A 57 6.09 3.68 -31.46
C ARG A 57 7.20 4.41 -32.19
N ASP A 58 8.44 4.10 -31.86
CA ASP A 58 9.61 4.69 -32.51
C ASP A 58 9.84 4.10 -33.91
N GLU A 59 10.81 4.67 -34.64
CA GLU A 59 11.21 4.19 -35.96
C GLU A 59 11.80 2.77 -35.93
N GLN A 60 12.30 2.34 -34.77
CA GLN A 60 12.88 1.02 -34.52
C GLN A 60 11.83 -0.03 -34.12
N ARG A 61 10.55 0.35 -34.15
CA ARG A 61 9.37 -0.48 -33.82
C ARG A 61 9.23 -0.83 -32.32
N THR A 62 9.96 -0.16 -31.44
CA THR A 62 9.83 -0.22 -29.98
C THR A 62 8.64 0.62 -29.53
N TYR A 63 7.98 0.19 -28.44
CA TYR A 63 6.88 0.93 -27.85
C TYR A 63 7.36 1.68 -26.62
N GLU A 64 6.96 2.94 -26.50
CA GLU A 64 7.24 3.80 -25.36
C GLU A 64 5.94 4.42 -24.84
N VAL A 65 5.86 4.69 -23.54
CA VAL A 65 4.71 5.42 -22.99
C VAL A 65 4.80 6.87 -23.44
N SER A 66 3.71 7.42 -23.99
CA SER A 66 3.68 8.81 -24.44
C SER A 66 3.64 9.78 -23.25
N GLU A 67 3.83 11.08 -23.50
CA GLU A 67 3.62 12.10 -22.45
C GLU A 67 2.20 12.06 -21.87
N LEU A 68 1.18 11.77 -22.68
CA LEU A 68 -0.19 11.60 -22.23
C LEU A 68 -0.36 10.33 -21.39
N GLY A 69 0.21 9.20 -21.81
CA GLY A 69 0.19 7.96 -21.04
C GLY A 69 0.90 8.12 -19.70
N LEU A 70 2.05 8.81 -19.71
CA LEU A 70 2.78 9.16 -18.49
C LEU A 70 1.99 10.10 -17.59
N ALA A 71 1.29 11.09 -18.16
CA ALA A 71 0.43 12.00 -17.39
C ALA A 71 -0.76 11.27 -16.76
N LEU A 72 -1.35 10.29 -17.45
CA LEU A 72 -2.43 9.46 -16.91
C LEU A 72 -1.94 8.51 -15.81
N LEU A 73 -0.76 7.90 -15.97
CA LEU A 73 -0.12 7.10 -14.92
C LEU A 73 0.16 7.96 -13.69
N ARG A 74 0.77 9.13 -13.87
CA ARG A 74 1.02 10.09 -12.79
C ARG A 74 -0.26 10.63 -12.17
N GLY A 75 -1.32 10.83 -12.95
CA GLY A 75 -2.61 11.28 -12.44
C GLY A 75 -3.36 10.21 -11.64
N HIS A 76 -3.07 8.94 -11.88
CA HIS A 76 -3.54 7.83 -11.05
C HIS A 76 -2.73 7.70 -9.75
N GLU A 77 -1.43 8.01 -9.81
CA GLU A 77 -0.53 8.07 -8.65
C GLU A 77 -0.66 9.39 -7.87
N ALA A 78 -1.23 10.44 -8.48
CA ALA A 78 -1.43 11.73 -7.85
C ALA A 78 -2.44 11.53 -6.70
N PRO A 79 -2.08 11.90 -5.47
CA PRO A 79 -3.00 11.78 -4.35
C PRO A 79 -4.24 12.61 -4.66
N HIS A 80 -5.40 11.95 -4.73
CA HIS A 80 -6.67 12.65 -4.67
C HIS A 80 -6.66 13.46 -3.37
N GLU A 81 -6.91 14.77 -3.46
CA GLU A 81 -7.24 15.61 -2.30
C GLU A 81 -8.63 15.23 -1.77
N ASP A 82 -8.81 13.97 -1.40
CA ASP A 82 -9.89 13.58 -0.52
C ASP A 82 -9.42 13.88 0.90
N GLU A 83 -10.31 14.46 1.70
CA GLU A 83 -10.14 14.84 3.10
C GLU A 83 -9.67 13.68 4.01
N TYR A 84 -9.61 12.46 3.46
CA TYR A 84 -9.06 11.26 4.07
C TYR A 84 -8.33 10.42 3.00
N ASP A 85 -7.02 10.23 3.17
CA ASP A 85 -6.24 9.25 2.39
C ASP A 85 -6.58 7.84 2.89
N VAL A 86 -7.54 7.19 2.22
CA VAL A 86 -8.10 5.88 2.57
C VAL A 86 -7.83 4.87 1.47
N LEU A 87 -6.98 3.89 1.76
CA LEU A 87 -6.78 2.71 0.93
C LEU A 87 -7.82 1.64 1.29
N VAL A 88 -8.68 1.29 0.33
CA VAL A 88 -9.67 0.22 0.47
C VAL A 88 -9.08 -1.11 -0.03
N LEU A 89 -9.12 -2.12 0.83
CA LEU A 89 -8.65 -3.48 0.58
C LEU A 89 -9.89 -4.39 0.55
N GLY A 90 -10.41 -4.66 -0.64
CA GLY A 90 -11.76 -5.17 -0.85
C GLY A 90 -12.00 -6.63 -0.40
N GLY A 91 -10.93 -7.41 -0.25
CA GLY A 91 -11.00 -8.84 0.08
C GLY A 91 -11.32 -9.75 -1.10
N GLU A 92 -11.47 -9.21 -2.31
CA GLU A 92 -11.81 -9.97 -3.52
C GLU A 92 -10.58 -10.68 -4.10
N ASP A 93 -9.43 -9.99 -4.13
CA ASP A 93 -8.13 -10.55 -4.51
C ASP A 93 -7.15 -10.45 -3.35
N LYS A 94 -7.01 -11.58 -2.64
CA LYS A 94 -6.16 -11.68 -1.45
C LYS A 94 -4.71 -11.30 -1.72
N ALA A 95 -4.16 -11.67 -2.88
CA ALA A 95 -2.76 -11.42 -3.18
C ALA A 95 -2.54 -9.95 -3.51
N LEU A 96 -3.42 -9.38 -4.33
CA LEU A 96 -3.34 -7.98 -4.72
C LEU A 96 -3.55 -7.05 -3.51
N ASP A 97 -4.57 -7.28 -2.69
CA ASP A 97 -4.85 -6.44 -1.51
C ASP A 97 -3.71 -6.47 -0.50
N TYR A 98 -3.13 -7.65 -0.27
CA TYR A 98 -1.98 -7.77 0.62
C TYR A 98 -0.75 -7.07 0.04
N SER A 99 -0.48 -7.22 -1.25
CA SER A 99 0.65 -6.54 -1.90
C SER A 99 0.54 -5.02 -1.82
N ARG A 100 -0.66 -4.46 -2.02
CA ARG A 100 -0.95 -3.02 -1.87
C ARG A 100 -0.70 -2.54 -0.45
N ALA A 101 -1.09 -3.32 0.56
CA ALA A 101 -0.83 -2.96 1.96
C ALA A 101 0.67 -2.96 2.29
N ILE A 102 1.43 -3.95 1.77
CA ILE A 102 2.87 -4.01 1.97
C ILE A 102 3.58 -2.86 1.25
N ASP A 103 3.17 -2.55 0.02
CA ASP A 103 3.70 -1.42 -0.76
C ASP A 103 3.44 -0.09 -0.04
N HIS A 104 2.21 0.09 0.46
CA HIS A 104 1.85 1.24 1.30
C HIS A 104 2.76 1.31 2.53
N ILE A 105 3.03 0.21 3.23
CA ILE A 105 3.95 0.24 4.38
C ILE A 105 5.40 0.55 3.95
N ALA A 106 5.84 0.04 2.80
CA ALA A 106 7.21 0.22 2.30
C ALA A 106 7.55 1.69 2.05
N GLU A 107 6.61 2.46 1.51
CA GLU A 107 6.76 3.90 1.23
C GLU A 107 7.05 4.75 2.50
N ARG A 108 6.73 4.24 3.70
CA ARG A 108 6.89 4.98 4.97
C ARG A 108 8.31 4.91 5.53
N GLY A 109 9.20 4.14 4.93
CA GLY A 109 10.57 3.99 5.42
C GLY A 109 10.61 3.29 6.78
N GLN A 110 11.30 3.91 7.75
CA GLN A 110 11.33 3.37 9.11
C GLN A 110 9.97 3.60 9.78
N ALA A 111 9.40 2.52 10.30
CA ALA A 111 8.08 2.57 10.90
C ALA A 111 7.95 1.57 12.05
N MET A 112 7.00 1.86 12.93
CA MET A 112 6.50 0.96 13.95
C MET A 112 5.16 0.35 13.53
N ILE A 113 5.09 -0.97 13.54
CA ILE A 113 3.87 -1.73 13.33
C ILE A 113 3.31 -2.13 14.69
N VAL A 114 2.13 -1.60 15.01
CA VAL A 114 1.33 -2.03 16.15
C VAL A 114 0.25 -2.92 15.60
N ASP A 115 0.27 -4.22 15.90
CA ASP A 115 -0.81 -5.13 15.53
C ASP A 115 -0.86 -6.30 16.53
N ALA A 116 -2.01 -6.41 17.20
CA ALA A 116 -2.27 -7.45 18.20
C ALA A 116 -2.06 -8.87 17.64
N TYR A 117 -2.16 -9.06 16.33
CA TYR A 117 -2.25 -10.37 15.72
C TYR A 117 -1.22 -10.73 14.64
N LEU A 118 -0.07 -10.05 14.60
CA LEU A 118 1.04 -10.43 13.69
C LEU A 118 1.43 -11.90 13.81
N ASP A 119 1.65 -12.54 12.67
CA ASP A 119 2.26 -13.86 12.56
C ASP A 119 3.65 -13.82 11.89
N VAL A 120 4.28 -14.98 11.79
CA VAL A 120 5.64 -15.13 11.22
C VAL A 120 5.69 -14.76 9.75
N GLN A 121 4.63 -15.07 8.99
CA GLN A 121 4.55 -14.73 7.58
C GLN A 121 4.52 -13.20 7.41
N GLN A 122 3.68 -12.49 8.17
CA GLN A 122 3.63 -11.03 8.06
C GLN A 122 4.94 -10.38 8.48
N ILE A 123 5.58 -10.83 9.57
CA ILE A 123 6.91 -10.31 9.92
C ILE A 123 7.93 -10.62 8.81
N SER A 124 7.90 -11.83 8.24
CA SER A 124 8.79 -12.19 7.12
C SER A 124 8.63 -11.23 5.94
N ASP A 125 7.38 -10.95 5.55
CA ASP A 125 7.09 -10.07 4.42
C ASP A 125 7.52 -8.62 4.72
N LEU A 126 7.21 -8.11 5.92
CA LEU A 126 7.63 -6.77 6.34
C LEU A 126 9.15 -6.63 6.35
N LEU A 127 9.89 -7.64 6.82
CA LEU A 127 11.35 -7.61 6.83
C LEU A 127 11.97 -7.71 5.43
N GLN A 128 11.30 -8.37 4.49
CA GLN A 128 11.78 -8.54 3.11
C GLN A 128 11.51 -7.32 2.23
N TYR A 129 10.36 -6.67 2.42
CA TYR A 129 9.85 -5.68 1.46
C TYR A 129 9.73 -4.27 2.03
N THR A 130 10.02 -4.04 3.32
CA THR A 130 9.86 -2.73 3.97
C THR A 130 11.07 -2.38 4.85
N SER A 131 11.13 -1.13 5.29
CA SER A 131 12.14 -0.66 6.24
C SER A 131 11.66 -0.63 7.70
N VAL A 132 10.49 -1.21 8.00
CA VAL A 132 9.93 -1.33 9.36
C VAL A 132 10.96 -1.88 10.34
N ASN A 133 11.12 -1.23 11.50
CA ASN A 133 12.10 -1.61 12.52
C ASN A 133 11.50 -1.93 13.87
N LYS A 134 10.28 -1.48 14.16
CA LYS A 134 9.64 -1.69 15.46
C LYS A 134 8.37 -2.51 15.29
N PHE A 135 8.23 -3.58 16.06
CA PHE A 135 7.04 -4.44 16.05
C PHE A 135 6.46 -4.53 17.46
N LEU A 136 5.18 -4.19 17.62
CA LEU A 136 4.47 -4.25 18.88
C LEU A 136 3.27 -5.19 18.77
N VAL A 137 3.23 -6.22 19.63
CA VAL A 137 2.17 -7.25 19.65
C VAL A 137 1.46 -7.33 20.99
N THR A 138 0.30 -7.99 21.01
CA THR A 138 -0.47 -8.16 22.26
C THR A 138 0.25 -9.05 23.27
N ASN A 139 0.08 -8.80 24.57
CA ASN A 139 0.60 -9.60 25.70
C ASN A 139 -0.38 -10.67 26.23
N LYS A 140 -1.53 -10.86 25.58
CA LYS A 140 -2.54 -11.85 26.03
C LYS A 140 -1.96 -13.27 26.16
N PRO A 141 -2.20 -14.01 27.26
CA PRO A 141 -1.61 -15.34 27.48
C PRO A 141 -1.88 -16.35 26.36
N ARG A 142 -3.09 -16.32 25.78
CA ARG A 142 -3.46 -17.20 24.65
C ARG A 142 -2.54 -17.07 23.42
N GLU A 143 -1.79 -15.97 23.33
CA GLU A 143 -0.89 -15.67 22.21
C GLU A 143 0.60 -15.97 22.49
N ASP A 144 0.94 -16.56 23.66
CA ASP A 144 2.32 -16.86 24.06
C ASP A 144 3.09 -17.68 23.02
N ARG A 145 2.47 -18.75 22.52
CA ARG A 145 3.08 -19.62 21.52
C ARG A 145 3.40 -18.87 20.22
N ARG A 146 2.55 -17.92 19.83
CA ARG A 146 2.76 -17.10 18.64
C ARG A 146 3.88 -16.10 18.88
N ARG A 147 3.87 -15.39 20.02
CA ARG A 147 4.96 -14.47 20.41
C ARG A 147 6.32 -15.17 20.43
N LEU A 148 6.39 -16.39 20.96
CA LEU A 148 7.61 -17.19 20.96
C LEU A 148 8.11 -17.44 19.52
N LYS A 149 7.23 -17.82 18.60
CA LYS A 149 7.59 -18.03 17.18
C LYS A 149 8.11 -16.75 16.53
N LEU A 150 7.46 -15.60 16.77
CA LEU A 150 7.91 -14.31 16.26
C LEU A 150 9.31 -13.95 16.81
N GLY A 151 9.51 -14.12 18.11
CA GLY A 151 10.79 -13.83 18.76
C GLY A 151 11.93 -14.70 18.22
N VAL A 152 11.69 -16.00 18.04
CA VAL A 152 12.68 -16.93 17.44
C VAL A 152 12.97 -16.54 15.99
N TYR A 153 11.92 -16.26 15.21
CA TYR A 153 12.07 -15.89 13.80
C TYR A 153 12.88 -14.60 13.65
N LEU A 154 12.52 -13.54 14.36
CA LEU A 154 13.20 -12.24 14.27
C LEU A 154 14.65 -12.33 14.73
N LYS A 155 14.95 -13.06 15.83
CA LYS A 155 16.33 -13.31 16.27
C LYS A 155 17.16 -14.04 15.20
N THR A 156 16.56 -15.03 14.54
CA THR A 156 17.22 -15.80 13.47
C THR A 156 17.48 -14.93 12.25
N TRP A 157 16.50 -14.12 11.84
CA TRP A 157 16.64 -13.15 10.76
C TRP A 157 17.76 -12.13 11.04
N LYS A 158 17.76 -11.53 12.23
CA LYS A 158 18.80 -10.58 12.65
C LYS A 158 20.20 -11.18 12.57
N ARG A 159 20.37 -12.41 13.07
CA ARG A 159 21.65 -13.13 13.00
C ARG A 159 22.08 -13.42 11.57
N ALA A 160 21.15 -13.82 10.69
CA ALA A 160 21.46 -14.15 9.30
C ALA A 160 21.84 -12.92 8.46
N ASN A 161 21.25 -11.76 8.76
CA ASN A 161 21.43 -10.53 7.99
C ASN A 161 22.36 -9.50 8.64
N GLY A 162 22.89 -9.77 9.83
CA GLY A 162 23.69 -8.79 10.59
C GLY A 162 22.90 -7.56 11.03
N ASP A 163 21.58 -7.68 11.17
CA ASP A 163 20.67 -6.57 11.48
C ASP A 163 20.65 -6.30 13.00
N THR A 164 20.83 -5.04 13.38
CA THR A 164 20.84 -4.59 14.78
C THR A 164 19.59 -3.84 15.19
N ASP A 165 18.80 -3.38 14.23
CA ASP A 165 17.83 -2.29 14.41
C ASP A 165 16.40 -2.80 14.62
N LYS A 166 16.11 -4.04 14.21
CA LYS A 166 14.76 -4.60 14.40
C LYS A 166 14.50 -4.97 15.86
N GLU A 167 13.36 -4.53 16.39
CA GLU A 167 12.93 -4.76 17.76
C GLU A 167 11.49 -5.29 17.82
N LEU A 168 11.26 -6.28 18.69
CA LEU A 168 9.92 -6.83 18.95
C LEU A 168 9.59 -6.67 20.43
N ARG A 169 8.47 -6.02 20.72
CA ARG A 169 7.94 -5.83 22.08
C ARG A 169 6.51 -6.34 22.19
N MET A 170 6.04 -6.49 23.43
CA MET A 170 4.65 -6.79 23.75
C MET A 170 4.04 -5.81 24.76
N ALA A 171 2.79 -5.45 24.53
CA ALA A 171 1.98 -4.64 25.42
C ALA A 171 0.53 -5.12 25.44
N SER A 172 -0.27 -4.59 26.37
CA SER A 172 -1.72 -4.83 26.38
C SER A 172 -2.38 -3.96 25.33
N LEU A 173 -2.52 -4.48 24.10
CA LEU A 173 -3.09 -3.76 22.97
C LEU A 173 -4.07 -4.60 22.15
N HIS A 174 -4.94 -3.88 21.45
CA HIS A 174 -5.90 -4.40 20.47
C HIS A 174 -5.84 -3.69 19.12
N ASP A 175 -5.11 -2.58 19.09
CA ASP A 175 -5.07 -1.64 17.99
C ASP A 175 -4.23 -2.15 16.84
N ARG A 176 -4.47 -1.57 15.66
CA ARG A 176 -3.72 -1.83 14.44
C ARG A 176 -3.29 -0.51 13.83
N TRP A 177 -2.03 -0.15 14.06
CA TRP A 177 -1.46 1.12 13.61
C TRP A 177 -0.18 0.89 12.83
N ILE A 178 0.02 1.75 11.85
CA ILE A 178 1.29 1.92 11.14
C ILE A 178 1.75 3.33 11.48
N VAL A 179 2.85 3.41 12.22
CA VAL A 179 3.41 4.68 12.69
C VAL A 179 4.71 4.91 11.92
N GLY A 180 4.63 5.67 10.83
CA GLY A 180 5.80 6.13 10.07
C GLY A 180 6.38 7.41 10.67
N ASP A 181 7.46 7.92 10.11
CA ASP A 181 8.13 9.12 10.63
C ASP A 181 7.23 10.37 10.55
N THR A 182 6.52 10.54 9.43
CA THR A 182 5.71 11.73 9.14
C THR A 182 4.21 11.45 9.06
N ASP A 183 3.79 10.20 9.16
CA ASP A 183 2.40 9.81 9.02
C ASP A 183 1.98 8.73 10.03
N PHE A 184 0.67 8.62 10.19
CA PHE A 184 0.03 7.65 11.06
C PHE A 184 -1.16 7.05 10.33
N HIS A 185 -1.29 5.73 10.35
CA HIS A 185 -2.42 5.05 9.74
C HIS A 185 -3.06 4.07 10.70
N ILE A 186 -4.38 3.95 10.60
CA ILE A 186 -5.17 2.94 11.29
C ILE A 186 -5.59 1.88 10.26
N LEU A 187 -5.40 0.62 10.61
CA LEU A 187 -5.86 -0.51 9.82
C LEU A 187 -7.15 -1.08 10.44
N GLY A 188 -8.20 -1.24 9.63
CA GLY A 188 -9.49 -1.76 10.09
C GLY A 188 -9.44 -3.24 10.50
N ALA A 189 -8.46 -3.99 10.00
CA ALA A 189 -8.21 -5.38 10.32
C ALA A 189 -6.74 -5.57 10.74
N SER A 190 -6.37 -6.76 11.22
CA SER A 190 -4.94 -7.08 11.36
C SER A 190 -4.34 -7.39 10.00
N LEU A 191 -3.02 -7.25 9.86
CA LEU A 191 -2.31 -7.59 8.62
C LEU A 191 -2.58 -9.04 8.19
N ASN A 192 -2.72 -9.95 9.16
CA ASN A 192 -3.08 -11.36 8.92
C ASN A 192 -4.52 -11.57 8.38
N GLY A 193 -5.34 -10.52 8.41
CA GLY A 193 -6.74 -10.49 7.98
C GLY A 193 -6.94 -9.85 6.61
N ILE A 194 -5.92 -9.15 6.08
CA ILE A 194 -5.98 -8.53 4.75
C ILE A 194 -6.20 -9.61 3.69
N GLY A 195 -7.11 -9.32 2.76
CA GLY A 195 -7.51 -10.25 1.70
C GLY A 195 -8.41 -11.40 2.17
N LYS A 196 -8.77 -11.47 3.45
CA LYS A 196 -9.84 -12.36 3.97
C LYS A 196 -11.15 -11.61 4.17
N TYR A 197 -11.06 -10.33 4.50
CA TYR A 197 -12.20 -9.46 4.77
C TYR A 197 -11.94 -8.11 4.12
N ALA A 198 -13.02 -7.45 3.70
CA ALA A 198 -12.95 -6.05 3.31
C ALA A 198 -12.45 -5.22 4.50
N THR A 199 -11.42 -4.41 4.26
CA THR A 199 -10.83 -3.55 5.28
C THR A 199 -10.30 -2.27 4.65
N THR A 200 -9.94 -1.31 5.49
CA THR A 200 -9.39 -0.03 5.07
C THR A 200 -8.12 0.26 5.84
N LEU A 201 -7.22 0.99 5.19
CA LEU A 201 -6.08 1.62 5.79
C LEU A 201 -6.31 3.13 5.65
N CYS A 202 -6.48 3.81 6.78
CA CYS A 202 -6.87 5.22 6.80
C CYS A 202 -5.75 6.05 7.40
N LYS A 203 -5.29 7.07 6.70
CA LYS A 203 -4.37 8.07 7.23
C LYS A 203 -5.08 8.96 8.24
N VAL A 204 -4.46 9.14 9.40
CA VAL A 204 -4.91 10.10 10.41
C VAL A 204 -4.12 11.39 10.24
N GLN A 205 -4.80 12.52 10.35
CA GLN A 205 -4.18 13.85 10.19
C GLN A 205 -4.54 14.77 11.37
N GLY A 206 -3.80 15.86 11.50
CA GLY A 206 -4.12 16.96 12.42
C GLY A 206 -3.86 16.63 13.88
N SER A 207 -4.74 17.11 14.78
CA SER A 207 -4.55 16.91 16.23
C SER A 207 -4.62 15.44 16.64
N ALA A 208 -5.51 14.66 16.00
CA ALA A 208 -5.66 13.24 16.27
C ALA A 208 -4.38 12.44 15.96
N GLU A 209 -3.66 12.80 14.90
CA GLU A 209 -2.39 12.15 14.55
C GLU A 209 -1.37 12.32 15.68
N ARG A 210 -1.25 13.53 16.24
CA ARG A 210 -0.29 13.82 17.31
C ARG A 210 -0.63 13.07 18.60
N GLU A 211 -1.91 13.01 18.95
CA GLU A 211 -2.37 12.30 20.14
C GLU A 211 -2.14 10.79 20.02
N LEU A 212 -2.52 10.19 18.88
CA LEU A 212 -2.32 8.76 18.65
C LEU A 212 -0.85 8.39 18.52
N ARG A 213 -0.01 9.25 17.92
CA ARG A 213 1.44 9.06 17.88
C ARG A 213 2.04 9.06 19.30
N ALA A 214 1.62 9.99 20.14
CA ALA A 214 2.05 10.05 21.54
C ALA A 214 1.60 8.80 22.31
N GLU A 215 0.38 8.31 22.08
CA GLU A 215 -0.13 7.08 22.67
C GLU A 215 0.67 5.84 22.20
N ALA A 216 0.93 5.72 20.90
CA ALA A 216 1.72 4.63 20.34
C ALA A 216 3.14 4.62 20.90
N GLN A 217 3.77 5.79 21.06
CA GLN A 217 5.09 5.92 21.66
C GLN A 217 5.06 5.55 23.16
N SER A 218 4.05 5.99 23.91
CA SER A 218 3.86 5.60 25.31
C SER A 218 3.68 4.09 25.47
N LEU A 219 2.89 3.46 24.58
CA LEU A 219 2.75 2.00 24.53
C LEU A 219 4.10 1.33 24.24
N TRP A 220 4.87 1.85 23.30
CA TRP A 220 6.20 1.32 22.98
C TRP A 220 7.16 1.38 24.18
N ASP A 221 7.21 2.52 24.86
CA ASP A 221 8.15 2.77 25.96
C ASP A 221 7.83 1.94 27.21
N THR A 222 6.55 1.61 27.42
CA THR A 222 6.09 0.77 28.54
C THR A 222 6.01 -0.73 28.18
N ALA A 223 6.20 -1.07 26.91
CA ALA A 223 6.12 -2.45 26.44
C ALA A 223 7.29 -3.31 26.93
N SER A 224 7.01 -4.59 27.17
CA SER A 224 8.03 -5.57 27.52
C SER A 224 8.77 -6.05 26.28
N VAL A 225 10.09 -6.08 26.32
CA VAL A 225 10.92 -6.50 25.19
C VAL A 225 10.91 -8.02 25.01
N ILE A 226 10.74 -8.49 23.77
CA ILE A 226 10.87 -9.91 23.38
C ILE A 226 12.18 -10.12 22.62
N VAL A 227 12.51 -9.19 21.72
CA VAL A 227 13.77 -9.15 20.95
C VAL A 227 14.28 -7.73 20.98
N GLU A 228 15.49 -7.53 21.50
CA GLU A 228 16.13 -6.21 21.62
C GLU A 228 16.72 -5.71 20.30
N ALA A 229 16.78 -4.39 20.14
CA ALA A 229 17.64 -3.71 19.18
C ALA A 229 19.09 -3.71 19.72
N ASN A 230 19.78 -4.84 19.64
CA ASN A 230 21.20 -4.94 20.01
C ASN A 230 22.00 -5.66 18.91
N PRO A 231 23.28 -5.30 18.69
CA PRO A 231 24.20 -6.14 17.96
C PRO A 231 24.37 -7.47 18.70
N VAL A 232 24.31 -8.57 17.96
CA VAL A 232 24.67 -9.88 18.51
C VAL A 232 26.15 -9.82 18.88
N THR A 233 26.46 -9.53 20.14
CA THR A 233 27.80 -9.74 20.71
C THR A 233 28.01 -11.25 20.75
N GLY A 234 28.51 -11.82 19.64
CA GLY A 234 29.07 -13.17 19.66
C GLY A 234 30.26 -13.21 20.61
N PRO A 235 30.55 -14.36 21.25
CA PRO A 235 31.79 -14.50 22.00
C PRO A 235 32.95 -14.21 21.04
N GLY A 236 33.82 -13.28 21.43
CA GLY A 236 35.03 -12.94 20.66
C GLY A 236 35.86 -14.20 20.37
N PRO A 237 36.70 -14.18 19.31
CA PRO A 237 37.48 -15.34 18.93
C PRO A 237 38.26 -15.83 20.15
N THR A 238 37.96 -17.05 20.59
CA THR A 238 38.74 -17.77 21.59
C THR A 238 40.17 -17.80 21.08
N SER A 239 41.04 -16.99 21.66
CA SER A 239 42.48 -17.14 21.50
C SER A 239 42.84 -18.53 22.04
N ALA A 240 43.05 -19.47 21.14
CA ALA A 240 43.59 -20.78 21.47
C ALA A 240 45.03 -20.61 22.01
N PRO A 241 45.47 -21.48 22.94
CA PRO A 241 46.77 -21.41 23.60
C PRO A 241 47.95 -21.60 22.65
#